data_AF-A0A0K8VKS3-F1
#
_entry.id   AF-A0A0K8VKS3-F1
#
_cell.length_a   1.000
_cell.length_b   1.000
_cell.length_c   1.000
_cell.angle_alpha   90.00
_cell.angle_beta   90.00
_cell.angle_gamma   90.00
#
_symmetry.space_group_name_H-M   'P 1'
#
loop_
_entity.id
_entity.type
_entity.pdbx_description
1 polymer ?
#
loop_
_entity_poly.entity_id
_entity_poly.type
_entity_poly.pdbx_seq_one_letter_code
_entity_poly.pdbx_strand_id
1 'polypeptide(L)'
;MIRRHKTTIFTDAKENTSVAELKRMIEGILKVRPHDQKLYNQDNEVMEDENTLQDYGIQMSTAKAQAPAQLGLALRDEHGEFEPLEITPYSSPPDLPEVMKNQEAANGQEQVA
;
A
#
# COMPACT_ATOMS: atom_id res chain seq x y z
N MET A 1 -0.37 0.11 -3.60
CA MET A 1 -0.53 -1.30 -3.15
C MET A 1 -1.67 -1.36 -2.14
N ILE A 2 -2.55 -2.34 -2.25
CA ILE A 2 -3.72 -2.51 -1.36
C ILE A 2 -3.51 -3.81 -0.58
N ARG A 3 -3.59 -3.76 0.74
CA ARG A 3 -3.18 -4.87 1.62
C ARG A 3 -4.28 -5.25 2.61
N ARG A 4 -4.44 -6.57 2.78
CA ARG A 4 -5.37 -7.21 3.71
C ARG A 4 -4.82 -8.56 4.11
N HIS A 5 -4.69 -8.86 5.39
CA HIS A 5 -4.11 -10.13 5.88
C HIS A 5 -2.77 -10.41 5.16
N LYS A 6 -2.69 -11.55 4.45
CA LYS A 6 -1.54 -11.96 3.63
C LYS A 6 -1.68 -11.60 2.14
N THR A 7 -2.72 -10.87 1.77
CA THR A 7 -2.99 -10.45 0.39
C THR A 7 -2.42 -9.05 0.15
N THR A 8 -1.68 -8.90 -0.95
CA THR A 8 -1.23 -7.61 -1.49
C THR A 8 -1.60 -7.52 -2.96
N ILE A 9 -2.32 -6.48 -3.33
CA ILE A 9 -2.69 -6.15 -4.71
C ILE A 9 -1.85 -4.96 -5.17
N PHE A 10 -1.08 -5.15 -6.24
CA PHE A 10 -0.42 -4.07 -6.96
C PHE A 10 -1.31 -3.66 -8.12
N THR A 11 -1.76 -2.41 -8.10
CA THR A 11 -2.53 -1.76 -9.16
C THR A 11 -2.17 -0.29 -9.16
N ASP A 12 -2.28 0.33 -10.32
CA ASP A 12 -2.23 1.77 -10.51
C ASP A 12 -3.64 2.36 -10.66
N ALA A 13 -3.74 3.66 -10.39
CA ALA A 13 -4.91 4.48 -10.58
C ALA A 13 -4.44 5.94 -10.76
N LYS A 14 -5.29 6.80 -11.31
CA LYS A 14 -4.98 8.23 -11.37
C LYS A 14 -5.21 8.86 -9.99
N GLU A 15 -4.49 9.93 -9.67
CA GLU A 15 -4.65 10.61 -8.37
C GLU A 15 -6.06 11.20 -8.19
N ASN A 16 -6.74 11.55 -9.29
CA ASN A 16 -8.13 12.01 -9.29
C ASN A 16 -9.17 10.88 -9.34
N THR A 17 -8.75 9.61 -9.33
CA THR A 17 -9.67 8.47 -9.20
C THR A 17 -10.34 8.53 -7.83
N SER A 18 -11.65 8.28 -7.77
CA SER A 18 -12.37 8.26 -6.50
C SER A 18 -12.15 6.96 -5.74
N VAL A 19 -12.36 6.98 -4.42
CA VAL A 19 -12.32 5.78 -3.58
C VAL A 19 -13.36 4.76 -4.05
N ALA A 20 -14.55 5.22 -4.47
CA ALA A 20 -15.57 4.35 -5.05
C ALA A 20 -15.11 3.66 -6.34
N GLU A 21 -14.36 4.34 -7.21
CA GLU A 21 -13.76 3.74 -8.40
C GLU A 21 -12.69 2.71 -8.05
N LEU A 22 -11.84 3.00 -7.08
CA LEU A 22 -10.83 2.05 -6.61
C LEU A 22 -11.47 0.78 -6.02
N LYS A 23 -12.56 0.92 -5.25
CA LYS A 23 -13.34 -0.22 -4.74
C LYS A 23 -13.92 -1.09 -5.86
N ARG A 24 -14.34 -0.50 -6.98
CA ARG A 24 -14.76 -1.26 -8.19
C ARG A 24 -13.61 -2.03 -8.83
N MET A 25 -12.39 -1.47 -8.83
CA MET A 25 -11.21 -2.21 -9.30
C MET A 25 -10.92 -3.42 -8.40
N ILE A 26 -10.99 -3.23 -7.09
CA ILE A 26 -10.84 -4.31 -6.10
C ILE A 26 -11.94 -5.37 -6.28
N GLU A 27 -13.19 -4.97 -6.53
CA GLU A 27 -14.30 -5.88 -6.83
C GLU A 27 -13.97 -6.77 -8.05
N GLY A 28 -13.39 -6.20 -9.09
CA GLY A 28 -12.93 -6.94 -10.27
C GLY A 28 -11.96 -8.08 -9.93
N ILE A 29 -11.15 -7.92 -8.87
CA ILE A 29 -10.11 -8.87 -8.44
C ILE A 29 -10.64 -9.85 -7.39
N LEU A 30 -11.19 -9.33 -6.29
CA LEU A 30 -11.60 -10.12 -5.12
C LEU A 30 -13.05 -10.61 -5.19
N LYS A 31 -13.86 -10.10 -6.14
CA LYS A 31 -15.28 -10.41 -6.29
C LYS A 31 -16.13 -10.03 -5.06
N VAL A 32 -15.70 -8.99 -4.34
CA VAL A 32 -16.41 -8.42 -3.19
C VAL A 32 -16.97 -7.06 -3.59
N ARG A 33 -18.25 -6.80 -3.30
CA ARG A 33 -18.92 -5.57 -3.73
C ARG A 33 -18.33 -4.34 -3.02
N PRO A 34 -18.34 -3.14 -3.64
CA PRO A 34 -17.77 -1.93 -3.04
C PRO A 34 -18.27 -1.58 -1.63
N HIS A 35 -19.55 -1.78 -1.32
CA HIS A 35 -20.12 -1.49 0.01
C HIS A 35 -19.68 -2.47 1.11
N ASP A 36 -19.11 -3.60 0.71
CA ASP A 36 -18.51 -4.62 1.57
C ASP A 36 -16.99 -4.42 1.69
N GLN A 37 -16.46 -3.30 1.19
CA GLN A 37 -15.05 -2.93 1.26
C GLN A 37 -14.87 -1.64 2.05
N LYS A 38 -13.91 -1.63 2.97
CA LYS A 38 -13.47 -0.45 3.71
C LYS A 38 -11.99 -0.25 3.47
N LEU A 39 -11.64 0.92 2.92
CA LEU A 39 -10.27 1.29 2.62
C LEU A 39 -9.72 2.23 3.68
N TYR A 40 -8.42 2.11 3.92
CA TYR A 40 -7.68 2.90 4.89
C TYR A 40 -6.46 3.53 4.22
N ASN A 41 -6.18 4.80 4.53
CA ASN A 41 -4.96 5.48 4.10
C ASN A 41 -3.74 5.00 4.93
N GLN A 42 -2.58 5.64 4.72
CA GLN A 42 -1.34 5.30 5.43
C GLN A 42 -1.41 5.58 6.94
N ASP A 43 -2.27 6.51 7.36
CA ASP A 43 -2.50 6.89 8.75
C ASP A 43 -3.62 6.07 9.42
N ASN A 44 -4.10 5.02 8.75
CA ASN A 44 -5.22 4.17 9.17
C ASN A 44 -6.55 4.92 9.33
N GLU A 45 -6.73 6.02 8.61
CA GLU A 45 -8.00 6.72 8.51
C GLU A 45 -8.88 6.09 7.43
N VAL A 46 -10.18 5.97 7.71
CA VAL A 46 -11.15 5.43 6.74
C VAL A 46 -11.30 6.38 5.57
N MET A 47 -11.30 5.81 4.36
CA MET A 47 -11.47 6.56 3.13
C MET A 47 -12.94 6.59 2.69
N GLU A 48 -13.43 7.79 2.38
CA GLU A 48 -14.81 8.06 1.94
C GLU A 48 -14.94 7.97 0.42
N ASP A 49 -16.07 7.46 -0.05
CA ASP A 49 -16.31 7.06 -1.45
C ASP A 49 -16.24 8.23 -2.44
N GLU A 50 -16.66 9.42 -2.00
CA GLU A 50 -16.72 10.66 -2.77
C GLU A 50 -15.35 11.32 -2.93
N ASN A 51 -14.40 11.02 -2.02
CA ASN A 51 -13.07 11.59 -2.05
C ASN A 51 -12.19 10.90 -3.10
N THR A 52 -11.17 11.62 -3.53
CA THR A 52 -10.18 11.15 -4.50
C THR A 52 -8.93 10.62 -3.80
N LEU A 53 -8.11 9.85 -4.52
CA LEU A 53 -6.86 9.32 -3.96
C LEU A 53 -5.90 10.44 -3.52
N GLN A 54 -5.86 11.57 -4.25
CA GLN A 54 -5.01 12.70 -3.90
C GLN A 54 -5.39 13.33 -2.54
N ASP A 55 -6.67 13.28 -2.15
CA ASP A 55 -7.17 13.84 -0.88
C ASP A 55 -6.59 13.09 0.33
N TYR A 56 -6.16 11.84 0.10
CA TYR A 56 -5.46 10.98 1.05
C TYR A 56 -3.94 10.93 0.82
N GLY A 57 -3.39 11.91 0.08
CA GLY A 57 -1.95 12.03 -0.15
C GLY A 57 -1.38 11.03 -1.16
N ILE A 58 -2.22 10.32 -1.92
CA ILE A 58 -1.78 9.35 -2.93
C ILE A 58 -1.66 10.07 -4.27
N GLN A 59 -0.44 10.53 -4.56
CA GLN A 59 -0.11 11.36 -5.72
C GLN A 59 1.10 10.77 -6.44
N MET A 60 1.42 11.28 -7.63
CA MET A 60 2.57 10.79 -8.41
C MET A 60 3.91 10.88 -7.66
N SER A 61 4.06 11.89 -6.79
CA SER A 61 5.28 12.11 -6.00
C SER A 61 5.46 11.13 -4.84
N THR A 62 4.35 10.64 -4.27
CA THR A 62 4.32 9.79 -3.05
C THR A 62 4.05 8.31 -3.35
N ALA A 63 3.44 8.00 -4.50
CA ALA A 63 3.06 6.65 -4.91
C ALA A 63 3.81 6.17 -6.16
N LYS A 64 5.16 6.17 -6.10
CA LYS A 64 6.01 5.78 -7.24
C LYS A 64 5.98 4.27 -7.50
N ALA A 65 6.27 3.84 -8.72
CA ALA A 65 6.27 2.40 -9.06
C ALA A 65 7.22 1.56 -8.17
N GLN A 66 8.41 2.08 -7.87
CA GLN A 66 9.40 1.45 -6.99
C GLN A 66 9.10 1.59 -5.50
N ALA A 67 8.20 2.50 -5.12
CA ALA A 67 7.82 2.79 -3.74
C ALA A 67 6.32 3.15 -3.70
N PRO A 68 5.42 2.18 -3.92
CA PRO A 68 4.00 2.48 -4.08
C PRO A 68 3.36 2.79 -2.72
N ALA A 69 2.42 3.73 -2.72
CA ALA A 69 1.63 4.04 -1.52
C ALA A 69 0.88 2.81 -1.02
N GLN A 70 0.81 2.64 0.29
CA GLN A 70 0.13 1.52 0.93
C GLN A 70 -1.28 1.93 1.36
N LEU A 71 -2.26 1.11 1.02
CA LEU A 71 -3.65 1.21 1.43
C LEU A 71 -4.03 -0.04 2.22
N GLY A 72 -4.76 0.14 3.32
CA GLY A 72 -5.38 -0.96 4.05
C GLY A 72 -6.74 -1.32 3.47
N LEU A 73 -7.12 -2.59 3.51
CA LEU A 73 -8.44 -3.08 3.13
C LEU A 73 -8.99 -3.99 4.23
N ALA A 74 -10.21 -3.69 4.67
CA ALA A 74 -11.03 -4.57 5.50
C ALA A 74 -12.32 -4.90 4.75
N LEU A 75 -12.78 -6.14 4.87
CA LEU A 75 -14.01 -6.62 4.25
C LEU A 75 -15.13 -6.79 5.28
N ARG A 76 -16.36 -6.60 4.81
CA ARG A 76 -17.56 -6.95 5.57
C ARG A 76 -17.80 -8.45 5.51
N ASP A 77 -18.11 -9.04 6.65
CA ASP A 77 -18.46 -10.45 6.78
C ASP A 77 -19.94 -10.72 6.47
N GLU A 78 -20.34 -11.98 6.55
CA GLU A 78 -21.71 -12.43 6.31
C GLU A 78 -22.70 -11.94 7.39
N HIS A 79 -22.20 -11.52 8.56
CA HIS A 79 -22.99 -10.96 9.65
C HIS A 79 -23.21 -9.46 9.50
N GLY A 80 -22.61 -8.84 8.47
CA GLY A 80 -22.74 -7.43 8.17
C GLY A 80 -21.72 -6.55 8.87
N GLU A 81 -20.77 -7.12 9.61
CA GLU A 81 -19.75 -6.38 10.35
C GLU A 81 -18.43 -6.33 9.57
N PHE A 82 -17.68 -5.24 9.71
CA PHE A 82 -16.36 -5.16 9.11
C PHE A 82 -15.33 -5.86 9.99
N GLU A 83 -14.48 -6.68 9.39
CA GLU A 83 -13.31 -7.21 10.07
C GLU A 83 -12.38 -6.05 10.51
N PRO A 84 -11.57 -6.24 11.57
CA PRO A 84 -10.55 -5.27 11.93
C PRO A 84 -9.52 -5.13 10.81
N LEU A 85 -8.92 -3.93 10.69
CA LEU A 85 -7.79 -3.74 9.78
C LEU A 85 -6.61 -4.59 10.24
N GLU A 86 -6.32 -5.66 9.50
CA GLU A 86 -5.20 -6.55 9.74
C GLU A 86 -4.31 -6.62 8.50
N ILE A 87 -3.01 -6.37 8.68
CA ILE A 87 -2.00 -6.46 7.63
C ILE A 87 -0.85 -7.30 8.16
N THR A 88 -0.61 -8.47 7.58
CA THR A 88 0.51 -9.32 7.97
C THR A 88 1.83 -8.69 7.50
N PRO A 89 2.83 -8.46 8.37
CA PRO A 89 4.13 -7.95 7.94
C PRO A 89 4.81 -8.95 6.99
N TYR A 90 5.61 -8.42 6.06
CA TYR A 90 6.49 -9.28 5.26
C TYR A 90 7.59 -9.89 6.14
N SER A 91 8.24 -10.93 5.62
CA SER A 91 9.41 -11.51 6.27
C SER A 91 10.53 -10.48 6.42
N SER A 92 11.22 -10.52 7.55
CA SER A 92 12.47 -9.79 7.73
C SER A 92 13.57 -10.38 6.84
N PRO A 93 14.47 -9.56 6.28
CA PRO A 93 15.65 -10.06 5.59
C PRO A 93 16.55 -10.86 6.55
N PRO A 94 17.37 -11.79 6.04
CA PRO A 94 18.38 -12.47 6.86
C PRO A 94 19.45 -11.48 7.33
N ASP A 95 20.23 -11.90 8.31
CA ASP A 95 21.39 -11.13 8.77
C ASP A 95 22.36 -10.88 7.61
N LEU A 96 22.83 -9.64 7.52
CA LEU A 96 23.78 -9.24 6.50
C LEU A 96 25.09 -10.03 6.71
N PRO A 97 25.64 -10.71 5.69
CA PRO A 97 26.92 -11.41 5.82
C PRO A 97 28.07 -10.46 6.16
N GLU A 98 29.06 -10.92 6.95
CA GLU A 98 30.23 -10.12 7.36
C GLU A 98 30.94 -9.43 6.18
N VAL A 99 31.04 -10.10 5.03
CA VAL A 99 31.68 -9.55 3.82
C VAL A 99 30.94 -8.35 3.21
N MET A 100 29.65 -8.19 3.52
CA MET A 100 28.83 -7.06 3.07
C MET A 100 28.73 -5.93 4.10
N LYS A 101 29.19 -6.15 5.36
CA LYS A 101 29.07 -5.16 6.44
C LYS A 101 30.02 -3.96 6.33
N ASN A 102 30.94 -3.90 5.34
CA ASN A 102 32.05 -2.93 5.32
C ASN A 102 32.45 -2.33 3.95
N GLN A 103 31.57 -2.30 2.94
CA GLN A 103 31.94 -1.73 1.63
C GLN A 103 31.75 -0.21 1.50
N GLU A 104 31.05 0.46 2.43
CA GLU A 104 30.83 1.92 2.36
C GLU A 104 32.08 2.77 2.66
N ALA A 105 33.11 2.20 3.29
CA ALA A 105 34.35 2.94 3.58
C ALA A 105 35.35 3.02 2.41
N ALA A 106 35.14 2.27 1.30
CA ALA A 106 36.15 2.08 0.26
C ALA A 106 35.87 2.78 -1.08
N ASN A 107 34.65 3.28 -1.33
CA ASN A 107 34.22 3.69 -2.69
C ASN A 107 33.91 5.19 -2.87
N GLY A 108 34.43 6.07 -2.00
CA GLY A 108 34.08 7.51 -2.05
C GLY A 108 35.22 8.52 -1.83
N GLN A 109 36.49 8.11 -1.82
CA GLN A 109 37.58 9.10 -1.83
C GLN A 109 37.85 9.54 -3.28
N GLU A 110 37.11 10.56 -3.74
CA GLU A 110 37.54 11.42 -4.84
C GLU A 110 38.95 11.95 -4.51
N GLN A 111 39.96 11.44 -5.21
CA GLN A 111 41.28 12.07 -5.25
C GLN A 111 41.16 13.36 -6.05
N VAL A 112 41.01 14.47 -5.34
CA VAL A 112 41.26 15.81 -5.90
C VAL A 112 42.77 15.96 -6.04
N ALA A 113 43.24 16.03 -7.28
CA ALA A 113 44.59 16.47 -7.64
C ALA A 113 44.60 17.98 -7.93
#